data_AF-A0A1E5LEK3-F1
#
_entry.id   AF-A0A1E5LEK3-F1
#
_cell.length_a   1.000
_cell.length_b   1.000
_cell.length_c   1.000
_cell.angle_alpha   90.00
_cell.angle_beta   90.00
_cell.angle_gamma   90.00
#
_symmetry.space_group_name_H-M   'P 1'
#
loop_
_entity.id
_entity.type
_entity.pdbx_description
1 polymer ?
#
loop_
_entity_poly.entity_id
_entity_poly.type
_entity_poly.pdbx_seq_one_letter_code
_entity_poly.pdbx_strand_id
1 'polypeptide(L)'
;MKSKKITVRKKVTWFINSLIIFLFIVLFLREGLQKNDPVSLFFYFTVGVILISLIFKSLKNKPETKEQRLEKWKLIRKRGVYYYIFTRGLLGYSVPIWLIAWGFDTDFSQGIMLSDLLEISPFIIIFGLFSGWVQWSKREEELIEENYKYKFQK
;
A
#
# COMPACT_ATOMS: atom_id res chain seq x y z
N MET A 1 -9.68 -22.88 22.44
CA MET A 1 -8.27 -22.41 22.51
C MET A 1 -7.73 -21.75 21.23
N LYS A 2 -8.10 -22.18 20.00
CA LYS A 2 -7.60 -21.59 18.74
C LYS A 2 -7.95 -20.10 18.55
N SER A 3 -9.10 -19.60 19.05
CA SER A 3 -9.49 -18.19 18.82
C SER A 3 -8.64 -17.17 19.61
N LYS A 4 -8.23 -17.48 20.86
CA LYS A 4 -7.36 -16.59 21.66
C LYS A 4 -5.99 -16.34 21.01
N LYS A 5 -5.35 -17.37 20.42
CA LYS A 5 -4.06 -17.23 19.71
C LYS A 5 -4.17 -16.33 18.47
N ILE A 6 -5.30 -16.37 17.75
CA ILE A 6 -5.53 -15.55 16.55
C ILE A 6 -5.67 -14.07 16.94
N THR A 7 -6.36 -13.76 18.05
CA THR A 7 -6.55 -12.39 18.53
C THR A 7 -5.23 -11.77 19.01
N VAL A 8 -4.38 -12.53 19.70
CA VAL A 8 -3.06 -12.06 20.14
C VAL A 8 -2.14 -11.79 18.95
N ARG A 9 -2.07 -12.71 17.97
CA ARG A 9 -1.23 -12.53 16.76
C ARG A 9 -1.63 -11.28 15.98
N LYS A 10 -2.94 -11.02 15.84
CA LYS A 10 -3.45 -9.79 15.19
C LYS A 10 -3.07 -8.52 15.94
N LYS A 11 -3.16 -8.49 17.27
CA LYS A 11 -2.73 -7.33 18.08
C LYS A 11 -1.24 -7.07 17.95
N VAL A 12 -0.41 -8.12 17.96
CA VAL A 12 1.05 -8.01 17.79
C VAL A 12 1.40 -7.47 16.40
N THR A 13 0.82 -8.01 15.32
CA THR A 13 1.06 -7.49 13.96
C THR A 13 0.65 -6.03 13.83
N TRP A 14 -0.46 -5.63 14.46
CA TRP A 14 -0.94 -4.25 14.42
C TRP A 14 -0.07 -3.29 15.23
N PHE A 15 0.45 -3.74 16.38
CA PHE A 15 1.44 -3.00 17.17
C PHE A 15 2.75 -2.82 16.40
N ILE A 16 3.27 -3.88 15.78
CA ILE A 16 4.47 -3.84 14.94
C ILE A 16 4.28 -2.87 13.76
N ASN A 17 3.15 -2.96 13.05
CA ASN A 17 2.87 -2.05 11.94
C ASN A 17 2.78 -0.58 12.39
N SER A 18 2.15 -0.32 13.55
CA SER A 18 2.06 1.04 14.10
C SER A 18 3.44 1.57 14.49
N LEU A 19 4.29 0.72 15.07
CA LEU A 19 5.66 1.06 15.44
C LEU A 19 6.52 1.36 14.19
N ILE A 20 6.42 0.54 13.14
CA ILE A 20 7.13 0.77 11.88
C ILE A 20 6.72 2.12 11.29
N ILE A 21 5.43 2.42 11.21
CA ILE A 21 4.97 3.69 10.63
C ILE A 21 5.41 4.89 11.51
N PHE A 22 5.38 4.75 12.83
CA PHE A 22 5.90 5.76 13.75
C PHE A 22 7.40 6.03 13.52
N LEU A 23 8.22 4.98 13.39
CA LEU A 23 9.64 5.12 13.06
C LEU A 23 9.85 5.81 11.72
N PHE A 24 9.04 5.49 10.71
CA PHE A 24 9.05 6.20 9.42
C PHE A 24 8.74 7.68 9.59
N ILE A 25 7.71 8.06 10.37
CA ILE A 25 7.38 9.48 10.62
C ILE A 25 8.56 10.22 11.28
N VAL A 26 9.21 9.60 12.27
CA VAL A 26 10.37 10.20 12.95
C VAL A 26 11.53 10.40 11.98
N LEU A 27 11.81 9.41 11.13
CA LEU A 27 12.84 9.51 10.08
C LEU A 27 12.50 10.63 9.09
N PHE A 28 11.26 10.69 8.62
CA PHE A 28 10.77 11.74 7.70
C PHE A 28 10.93 13.15 8.27
N LEU A 29 10.54 13.35 9.54
CA LEU A 29 10.68 14.64 10.21
C LEU A 29 12.16 15.01 10.43
N ARG A 30 13.02 14.03 10.75
CA ARG A 30 14.46 14.25 10.92
C ARG A 30 15.12 14.69 9.61
N GLU A 31 14.86 14.00 8.51
CA GLU A 31 15.40 14.35 7.18
C GLU A 31 14.91 15.73 6.73
N GLY A 32 13.63 16.04 6.94
CA GLY A 32 13.09 17.37 6.62
C GLY A 32 13.72 18.51 7.43
N LEU A 33 14.03 18.28 8.70
CA LEU A 33 14.75 19.24 9.54
C LEU A 33 16.22 19.41 9.14
N GLN A 34 16.84 18.37 8.57
CA GLN A 34 18.25 18.42 8.15
C GLN A 34 18.46 19.16 6.82
N LYS A 35 17.54 19.04 5.86
CA LYS A 35 17.67 19.71 4.56
C LYS A 35 17.57 21.24 4.63
N ASN A 36 17.00 21.81 5.70
CA ASN A 36 16.92 23.26 5.98
C ASN A 36 16.38 24.13 4.81
N ASP A 37 15.67 23.50 3.87
CA ASP A 37 15.04 24.10 2.70
C ASP A 37 13.51 24.09 2.89
N PRO A 38 12.81 25.22 2.69
CA PRO A 38 11.38 25.34 3.00
C PRO A 38 10.49 24.43 2.14
N VAL A 39 10.89 24.11 0.91
CA VAL A 39 10.14 23.21 0.02
C VAL A 39 10.26 21.77 0.50
N SER A 40 11.48 21.37 0.89
CA SER A 40 11.75 20.06 1.48
C SER A 40 10.96 19.88 2.78
N LEU A 41 10.99 20.88 3.67
CA LEU A 41 10.27 20.87 4.95
C LEU A 41 8.75 20.73 4.75
N PHE A 42 8.18 21.45 3.78
CA PHE A 42 6.76 21.34 3.42
C PHE A 42 6.40 19.95 2.87
N PHE A 43 7.25 19.39 2.00
CA PHE A 43 7.05 18.04 1.44
C PHE A 43 7.06 16.96 2.52
N TYR A 44 8.10 16.91 3.36
CA TYR A 44 8.21 15.90 4.43
C TYR A 44 7.09 16.05 5.47
N PHE A 45 6.70 17.28 5.81
CA PHE A 45 5.56 17.52 6.71
C PHE A 45 4.25 17.00 6.11
N THR A 46 3.99 17.29 4.83
CA THR A 46 2.79 16.82 4.12
C THR A 46 2.73 15.29 4.06
N VAL A 47 3.84 14.65 3.70
CA VAL A 47 3.93 13.18 3.68
C VAL A 47 3.74 12.61 5.09
N GLY A 48 4.33 13.23 6.12
CA GLY A 48 4.14 12.85 7.52
C GLY A 48 2.67 12.89 7.96
N VAL A 49 1.95 13.97 7.63
CA VAL A 49 0.52 14.12 7.94
C VAL A 49 -0.32 13.06 7.21
N ILE A 50 -0.01 12.76 5.95
CA ILE A 50 -0.68 11.70 5.18
C ILE A 50 -0.44 10.33 5.84
N LEU A 51 0.80 10.02 6.23
CA LEU A 51 1.14 8.77 6.90
C LEU A 51 0.43 8.62 8.25
N ILE A 52 0.38 9.68 9.05
CA ILE A 52 -0.37 9.73 10.32
C ILE A 52 -1.86 9.48 10.07
N SER A 53 -2.44 10.12 9.06
CA SER A 53 -3.84 9.93 8.69
C SER A 53 -4.14 8.49 8.27
N LEU A 54 -3.23 7.87 7.52
CA LEU A 54 -3.31 6.45 7.13
C LEU A 54 -3.21 5.52 8.34
N ILE A 55 -2.36 5.85 9.33
CA ILE A 55 -2.34 5.12 10.62
C ILE A 55 -3.71 5.21 11.25
N PHE A 56 -4.22 6.41 11.56
CA PHE A 56 -5.51 6.54 12.25
C PHE A 56 -6.65 5.82 11.51
N LYS A 57 -6.66 5.87 10.18
CA LYS A 57 -7.63 5.12 9.36
C LYS A 57 -7.43 3.61 9.48
N SER A 58 -6.19 3.13 9.48
CA SER A 58 -5.86 1.72 9.73
C SER A 58 -6.24 1.28 11.14
N LEU A 59 -6.10 2.18 12.13
CA LEU A 59 -6.45 1.88 13.51
C LEU A 59 -7.96 1.77 13.73
N LYS A 60 -8.75 2.61 13.03
CA LYS A 60 -10.20 2.68 13.18
C LYS A 60 -10.94 1.56 12.44
N ASN A 61 -10.36 1.03 11.36
CA ASN A 61 -11.02 0.02 10.54
C ASN A 61 -10.92 -1.38 11.19
N LYS A 62 -12.09 -1.97 11.50
CA LYS A 62 -12.16 -3.38 11.87
C LYS A 62 -11.60 -4.24 10.72
N PRO A 63 -10.76 -5.24 11.01
CA PRO A 63 -10.24 -6.12 9.97
C PRO A 63 -11.39 -6.86 9.30
N GLU A 64 -11.50 -6.71 7.98
CA GLU A 64 -12.55 -7.34 7.18
C GLU A 64 -12.54 -8.86 7.35
N THR A 65 -13.72 -9.46 7.48
CA THR A 65 -13.85 -10.92 7.47
C THR A 65 -13.46 -11.47 6.10
N LYS A 66 -13.19 -12.78 6.02
CA LYS A 66 -12.85 -13.43 4.75
C LYS A 66 -13.99 -13.27 3.74
N GLU A 67 -15.23 -13.49 4.16
CA GLU A 67 -16.44 -13.33 3.34
C GLU A 67 -16.59 -11.90 2.81
N GLN A 68 -16.44 -10.87 3.66
CA GLN A 68 -16.52 -9.47 3.23
C GLN A 68 -15.44 -9.14 2.18
N ARG A 69 -14.23 -9.67 2.34
CA ARG A 69 -13.16 -9.49 1.35
C ARG A 69 -13.49 -10.16 0.02
N LEU A 70 -14.09 -11.34 0.05
CA LEU A 70 -14.49 -12.09 -1.15
C LEU A 70 -15.69 -11.44 -1.86
N GLU A 71 -16.65 -10.88 -1.12
CA GLU A 71 -17.73 -10.10 -1.74
C GLU A 71 -17.21 -8.84 -2.42
N LYS A 72 -16.33 -8.08 -1.75
CA LYS A 72 -15.66 -6.92 -2.36
C LYS A 72 -14.85 -7.33 -3.58
N TRP A 73 -14.15 -8.47 -3.50
CA TRP A 73 -13.42 -9.02 -4.62
C TRP A 73 -14.33 -9.36 -5.80
N LYS A 74 -15.46 -10.05 -5.58
CA LYS A 74 -16.44 -10.36 -6.64
C LYS A 74 -16.93 -9.11 -7.37
N LEU A 75 -17.18 -8.02 -6.64
CA LEU A 75 -17.57 -6.74 -7.24
C LEU A 75 -16.46 -6.13 -8.11
N ILE A 76 -15.22 -6.19 -7.63
CA ILE A 76 -14.05 -5.67 -8.36
C ILE A 76 -13.75 -6.54 -9.57
N ARG A 77 -13.87 -7.87 -9.45
CA ARG A 77 -13.65 -8.85 -10.52
C ARG A 77 -14.53 -8.59 -11.73
N LYS A 78 -15.77 -8.13 -11.52
CA LYS A 78 -16.69 -7.74 -12.62
C LYS A 78 -16.14 -6.64 -13.53
N ARG A 79 -15.19 -5.82 -13.04
CA ARG A 79 -14.54 -4.77 -13.83
C ARG A 79 -13.36 -5.29 -14.66
N GLY A 80 -12.97 -6.55 -14.46
CA GLY A 80 -11.94 -7.23 -15.24
C GLY A 80 -10.52 -7.08 -14.69
N VAL A 81 -9.64 -7.94 -15.21
CA VAL A 81 -8.24 -8.06 -14.79
C VAL A 81 -7.45 -6.77 -15.04
N TYR A 82 -7.60 -6.17 -16.23
CA TYR A 82 -6.90 -4.94 -16.58
C TYR A 82 -7.25 -3.79 -15.64
N TYR A 83 -8.53 -3.60 -15.34
CA TYR A 83 -8.98 -2.58 -14.38
C TYR A 83 -8.31 -2.75 -13.02
N TYR A 84 -8.24 -3.99 -12.52
CA TYR A 84 -7.61 -4.26 -11.24
C TYR A 84 -6.09 -4.01 -11.26
N ILE A 85 -5.40 -4.48 -12.29
CA ILE A 85 -3.95 -4.32 -12.41
C ILE A 85 -3.59 -2.82 -12.45
N PHE A 86 -4.30 -2.02 -13.24
CA PHE A 86 -4.06 -0.58 -13.30
C PHE A 86 -4.42 0.12 -11.99
N THR A 87 -5.60 -0.13 -11.43
CA THR A 87 -6.06 0.65 -10.26
C THR A 87 -5.44 0.18 -8.94
N ARG A 88 -5.32 -1.13 -8.75
CA ARG A 88 -4.84 -1.71 -7.49
C ARG A 88 -3.37 -2.06 -7.54
N GLY A 89 -2.80 -2.38 -8.70
CA GLY A 89 -1.35 -2.58 -8.87
C GLY A 89 -0.62 -1.25 -9.07
N LEU A 90 -0.76 -0.68 -10.27
CA LEU A 90 -0.02 0.51 -10.70
C LEU A 90 -0.30 1.74 -9.82
N LEU A 91 -1.57 2.17 -9.76
CA LEU A 91 -1.96 3.33 -8.95
C LEU A 91 -1.94 3.04 -7.44
N GLY A 92 -2.17 1.79 -7.06
CA GLY A 92 -2.29 1.40 -5.65
C GLY A 92 -0.97 1.20 -4.92
N TYR A 93 0.07 0.72 -5.61
CA TYR A 93 1.37 0.41 -5.00
C TYR A 93 2.50 1.19 -5.65
N SER A 94 2.65 1.11 -6.97
CA SER A 94 3.83 1.66 -7.64
C SER A 94 3.92 3.17 -7.62
N VAL A 95 2.83 3.87 -7.95
CA VAL A 95 2.83 5.35 -7.98
C VAL A 95 3.12 5.96 -6.60
N PRO A 96 2.47 5.52 -5.49
CA PRO A 96 2.80 6.02 -4.16
C PRO A 96 4.24 5.72 -3.73
N ILE A 97 4.74 4.50 -3.99
CA ILE A 97 6.12 4.12 -3.65
C ILE A 97 7.11 5.00 -4.42
N TRP A 98 6.85 5.24 -5.70
CA TRP A 98 7.69 6.11 -6.51
C TRP A 98 7.68 7.55 -6.01
N LEU A 99 6.52 8.14 -5.72
CA LEU A 99 6.45 9.51 -5.19
C LEU A 99 7.24 9.66 -3.88
N ILE A 100 7.21 8.63 -3.04
CA ILE A 100 8.00 8.60 -1.80
C ILE A 100 9.49 8.51 -2.12
N ALA A 101 9.91 7.55 -2.96
CA ALA A 101 11.31 7.35 -3.33
C ALA A 101 11.90 8.59 -4.00
N TRP A 102 11.17 9.18 -4.95
CA TRP A 102 11.52 10.42 -5.61
C TRP A 102 11.66 11.56 -4.60
N GLY A 103 10.71 11.72 -3.68
CA GLY A 103 10.79 12.74 -2.63
C GLY A 103 11.97 12.59 -1.65
N PHE A 104 12.51 11.38 -1.49
CA PHE A 104 13.73 11.16 -0.70
C PHE A 104 14.99 11.57 -1.44
N ASP A 105 15.08 11.18 -2.71
CA ASP A 105 16.28 11.33 -3.54
C ASP A 105 16.40 12.72 -4.16
N THR A 106 15.29 13.45 -4.28
CA THR A 106 15.28 14.78 -4.92
C THR A 106 15.97 15.83 -4.03
N ASP A 107 16.95 16.50 -4.62
CA ASP A 107 17.40 17.80 -4.15
C ASP A 107 16.46 18.87 -4.72
N PHE A 108 15.49 19.29 -3.90
CA PHE A 108 14.42 20.21 -4.32
C PHE A 108 14.96 21.58 -4.79
N SER A 109 16.23 21.88 -4.52
CA SER A 109 16.93 23.08 -4.98
C SER A 109 17.19 23.10 -6.50
N GLN A 110 17.28 21.94 -7.17
CA GLN A 110 17.57 21.83 -8.60
C GLN A 110 16.32 21.71 -9.48
N GLY A 111 15.12 21.69 -8.88
CA GLY A 111 13.87 21.47 -9.58
C GLY A 111 13.68 20.01 -10.02
N ILE A 112 12.48 19.71 -10.53
CA ILE A 112 12.13 18.36 -11.00
C ILE A 112 12.71 18.17 -12.40
N MET A 113 13.80 17.40 -12.55
CA MET A 113 14.27 17.04 -13.88
C MET A 113 13.36 15.98 -14.51
N LEU A 114 12.70 16.35 -15.62
CA LEU A 114 11.79 15.47 -16.36
C LEU A 114 12.49 14.20 -16.87
N SER A 115 13.81 14.25 -17.07
CA SER A 115 14.66 13.11 -17.48
C SER A 115 14.62 11.96 -16.47
N ASP A 116 14.77 12.27 -15.18
CA ASP A 116 14.88 11.26 -14.11
C ASP A 116 13.53 10.58 -13.89
N LEU A 117 12.46 11.35 -14.10
CA LEU A 117 11.08 10.89 -14.11
C LEU A 117 10.84 9.88 -15.23
N LEU A 118 11.39 10.13 -16.42
CA LEU A 118 11.24 9.26 -17.59
C LEU A 118 12.10 8.00 -17.49
N GLU A 119 13.31 8.05 -16.92
CA GLU A 119 14.17 6.88 -16.74
C GLU A 119 13.58 5.84 -15.77
N ILE A 120 12.97 6.29 -14.68
CA ILE A 120 12.43 5.38 -13.65
C ILE A 120 11.00 4.91 -14.01
N SER A 121 10.29 5.66 -14.87
CA SER A 121 8.91 5.36 -15.31
C SER A 121 8.67 3.91 -15.77
N PRO A 122 9.54 3.26 -16.56
CA PRO A 122 9.31 1.90 -17.03
C PRO A 122 9.36 0.89 -15.89
N PHE A 123 10.27 1.06 -14.93
CA PHE A 123 10.39 0.18 -13.77
C PHE A 123 9.16 0.26 -12.87
N ILE A 124 8.63 1.47 -12.65
CA ILE A 124 7.42 1.72 -11.85
C ILE A 124 6.22 1.05 -12.51
N ILE A 125 6.10 1.22 -13.82
CA ILE A 125 5.01 0.64 -14.61
C ILE A 125 5.08 -0.89 -14.56
N ILE A 126 6.25 -1.47 -14.87
CA ILE A 126 6.45 -2.92 -14.86
C ILE A 126 6.17 -3.51 -13.47
N PHE A 127 6.71 -2.91 -12.41
CA PHE A 127 6.46 -3.35 -11.04
C PHE A 127 4.98 -3.27 -10.66
N GLY A 128 4.29 -2.22 -11.13
CA GLY A 128 2.86 -2.02 -10.86
C GLY A 128 1.97 -3.02 -11.55
N LEU A 129 2.28 -3.29 -12.82
CA LEU A 129 1.59 -4.31 -13.59
C LEU A 129 1.82 -5.70 -12.98
N PHE A 130 3.07 -6.04 -12.66
CA PHE A 130 3.42 -7.33 -12.08
C PHE A 130 2.81 -7.55 -10.70
N SER A 131 2.90 -6.57 -9.80
CA SER A 131 2.29 -6.65 -8.47
C SER A 131 0.76 -6.75 -8.54
N GLY A 132 0.12 -6.01 -9.46
CA GLY A 132 -1.30 -6.12 -9.75
C GLY A 132 -1.70 -7.49 -10.25
N TRP A 133 -0.92 -8.07 -11.18
CA TRP A 133 -1.14 -9.40 -11.73
C TRP A 133 -1.06 -10.48 -10.64
N VAL A 134 0.04 -10.49 -9.86
CA VAL A 134 0.25 -11.46 -8.78
C VAL A 134 -0.89 -11.42 -7.77
N GLN A 135 -1.36 -10.23 -7.39
CA GLN A 135 -2.47 -10.09 -6.46
C GLN A 135 -3.81 -10.53 -7.05
N TRP A 136 -4.04 -10.27 -8.34
CA TRP A 136 -5.23 -10.77 -9.02
C TRP A 136 -5.25 -12.29 -9.00
N SER A 137 -4.15 -12.93 -9.41
CA SER A 137 -4.02 -14.40 -9.44
C SER A 137 -4.30 -15.02 -8.07
N LYS A 138 -3.70 -14.48 -7.00
CA LYS A 138 -3.94 -14.97 -5.63
C LYS A 138 -5.40 -14.89 -5.21
N ARG A 139 -6.09 -13.78 -5.50
CA ARG A 139 -7.50 -13.60 -5.13
C ARG A 139 -8.44 -14.46 -5.98
N GLU A 140 -8.06 -14.73 -7.22
CA GLU A 140 -8.80 -15.63 -8.09
C GLU A 140 -8.70 -17.07 -7.57
N GLU A 141 -7.50 -17.52 -7.18
CA GLU A 141 -7.26 -18.81 -6.56
C GLU A 141 -8.08 -18.98 -5.26
N GLU A 142 -8.05 -17.99 -4.36
CA GLU A 142 -8.85 -18.00 -3.12
C GLU A 142 -10.37 -18.16 -3.39
N LEU A 143 -10.88 -17.55 -4.47
CA LEU A 143 -12.28 -17.62 -4.85
C LEU A 143 -12.64 -18.98 -5.46
N ILE A 144 -11.72 -19.56 -6.25
CA ILE A 144 -11.88 -20.91 -6.79
C ILE A 144 -11.94 -21.92 -5.64
N GLU A 145 -10.97 -21.91 -4.72
CA GLU A 145 -10.94 -22.81 -3.56
C GLU A 145 -12.23 -22.76 -2.74
N GLU A 146 -12.78 -21.57 -2.53
CA GLU A 146 -14.00 -21.39 -1.76
C GLU A 146 -15.22 -21.96 -2.48
N ASN A 147 -15.37 -21.72 -3.78
CA ASN A 147 -16.43 -22.31 -4.58
C ASN A 147 -16.35 -23.85 -4.59
N TYR A 148 -15.14 -24.41 -4.65
CA TYR A 148 -14.92 -25.86 -4.53
C TYR A 148 -15.41 -26.37 -3.17
N LYS A 149 -14.99 -25.75 -2.05
CA LYS A 149 -15.45 -26.18 -0.71
C LYS A 149 -16.97 -26.19 -0.56
N TYR A 150 -17.66 -25.17 -1.07
CA TYR A 150 -19.12 -25.11 -1.00
C TYR A 150 -19.82 -26.14 -1.89
N LYS A 151 -19.20 -26.54 -3.02
CA LYS A 151 -19.77 -27.53 -3.94
C LYS A 151 -19.74 -28.96 -3.39
N PHE A 152 -18.79 -29.28 -2.51
CA PHE A 152 -18.61 -30.63 -1.94
C PHE A 152 -19.10 -30.77 -0.49
N GLN A 153 -19.70 -29.70 0.08
CA GLN A 153 -20.33 -29.71 1.41
C GLN A 153 -21.86 -29.73 1.36
N LYS A 154 -22.46 -29.64 0.17
CA LYS A 154 -23.88 -29.91 -0.09
C LYS A 154 -24.02 -31.31 -0.65
#